data_AF-A0A7Y5DR12-F1
#
_entry.id   AF-A0A7Y5DR12-F1
#
_cell.length_a   1.000
_cell.length_b   1.000
_cell.length_c   1.000
_cell.angle_alpha   90.00
_cell.angle_beta   90.00
_cell.angle_gamma   90.00
#
_symmetry.space_group_name_H-M   'P 1'
#
loop_
_entity.id
_entity.type
_entity.pdbx_description
1 polymer ?
#
loop_
_entity_poly.entity_id
_entity_poly.type
_entity_poly.pdbx_seq_one_letter_code
_entity_poly.pdbx_strand_id
1 'polypeptide(L)'
;MITQKDKLCDVLSRNINLLPIVFRFGISSNFGQETIEMICSKRAMNLEFFLSVINTYNSNDYFPNIDTIDLNLLIDFLTKTHNYHKGVTIPRLQGLLNELKRKLPDAKLSHTLEKYFNEYVEKLLKHINFEEDNIFPLVAKSNYLEVRDGQKLSSNNLKKLFNQHTNVETELSDLIVVIIQHIPANSDEQLFFEILHTLSHFELEQIDHARFEDKILVPRLLKLLT
;
A
#
# COMPACT_ATOMS: atom_id res chain seq x y z
N MET A 1 -19.75 5.55 4.36
CA MET A 1 -19.48 5.19 2.96
C MET A 1 -19.32 6.47 2.15
N ILE A 2 -18.21 6.61 1.44
CA ILE A 2 -17.90 7.74 0.56
C ILE A 2 -18.63 7.52 -0.76
N THR A 3 -19.25 8.57 -1.30
CA THR A 3 -20.06 8.55 -2.50
C THR A 3 -19.57 9.58 -3.52
N GLN A 4 -20.02 9.45 -4.78
CA GLN A 4 -19.65 10.39 -5.85
C GLN A 4 -20.03 11.85 -5.58
N LYS A 5 -21.04 12.08 -4.72
CA LYS A 5 -21.55 13.41 -4.35
C LYS A 5 -20.77 14.07 -3.22
N ASP A 6 -19.95 13.31 -2.49
CA ASP A 6 -19.12 13.87 -1.43
C ASP A 6 -18.05 14.79 -2.03
N LYS A 7 -17.77 15.90 -1.34
CA LYS A 7 -16.62 16.74 -1.66
C LYS A 7 -15.34 16.07 -1.19
N LEU A 8 -14.32 16.07 -2.04
CA LEU A 8 -13.06 15.40 -1.70
C LEU A 8 -12.36 16.05 -0.50
N CYS A 9 -12.46 17.38 -0.33
CA CYS A 9 -11.95 18.08 0.85
C CYS A 9 -12.58 17.58 2.15
N ASP A 10 -13.89 17.34 2.16
CA ASP A 10 -14.62 16.91 3.35
C ASP A 10 -14.27 15.46 3.70
N VAL A 11 -14.10 14.62 2.67
CA VAL A 11 -13.60 13.25 2.84
C VAL A 11 -12.20 13.24 3.47
N LEU A 12 -11.27 14.00 2.90
CA LEU A 12 -9.88 14.08 3.39
C LEU A 12 -9.79 14.70 4.78
N SER A 13 -10.65 15.66 5.11
CA SER A 13 -10.69 16.28 6.44
C SER A 13 -11.19 15.32 7.51
N ARG A 14 -12.05 14.35 7.15
CA ARG A 14 -12.51 13.28 8.05
C ARG A 14 -11.50 12.15 8.20
N ASN A 15 -10.71 11.90 7.15
CA ASN A 15 -9.68 10.86 7.15
C ASN A 15 -8.49 11.29 6.28
N ILE A 16 -7.49 11.91 6.92
CA ILE A 16 -6.32 12.44 6.22
C ILE A 16 -5.40 11.34 5.66
N ASN A 17 -5.51 10.12 6.17
CA ASN A 17 -4.74 8.97 5.67
C ASN A 17 -5.14 8.56 4.25
N LEU A 18 -6.25 9.08 3.72
CA LEU A 18 -6.65 8.88 2.32
C LEU A 18 -5.86 9.79 1.35
N LEU A 19 -5.16 10.81 1.85
CA LEU A 19 -4.47 11.78 1.00
C LEU A 19 -3.39 11.14 0.10
N PRO A 20 -2.52 10.23 0.59
CA PRO A 20 -1.57 9.50 -0.26
C PRO A 20 -2.25 8.69 -1.36
N ILE A 21 -3.39 8.05 -1.05
CA ILE A 21 -4.19 7.30 -2.03
C ILE A 21 -4.68 8.23 -3.14
N VAL A 22 -5.25 9.37 -2.76
CA VAL A 22 -5.71 10.41 -3.68
C VAL A 22 -4.58 10.94 -4.56
N PHE A 23 -3.38 11.13 -4.00
CA PHE A 23 -2.19 11.50 -4.77
C PHE A 23 -1.75 10.42 -5.76
N ARG A 24 -1.89 9.12 -5.45
CA ARG A 24 -1.60 8.02 -6.40
C ARG A 24 -2.53 8.02 -7.62
N PHE A 25 -3.73 8.57 -7.49
CA PHE A 25 -4.63 8.86 -8.63
C PHE A 25 -4.24 10.12 -9.42
N GLY A 26 -3.14 10.79 -9.07
CA GLY A 26 -2.69 12.02 -9.72
C GLY A 26 -3.49 13.26 -9.29
N ILE A 27 -4.30 13.16 -8.24
CA ILE A 27 -5.12 14.28 -7.73
C ILE A 27 -4.28 15.09 -6.74
N SER A 28 -3.33 15.87 -7.24
CA SER A 28 -2.38 16.65 -6.43
C SER A 28 -2.79 18.12 -6.17
N SER A 29 -3.92 18.55 -6.73
CA SER A 29 -4.41 19.93 -6.66
C SER A 29 -5.93 19.99 -6.87
N ASN A 30 -6.54 21.12 -6.50
CA ASN A 30 -7.98 21.40 -6.61
C ASN A 30 -8.89 20.56 -5.70
N PHE A 31 -8.51 20.35 -4.44
CA PHE A 31 -9.40 19.75 -3.43
C PHE A 31 -10.62 20.62 -3.09
N GLY A 32 -10.59 21.90 -3.47
CA GLY A 32 -11.58 22.97 -3.28
C GLY A 32 -12.95 22.56 -2.75
N GLN A 33 -13.98 22.67 -3.58
CA GLN A 33 -15.37 22.35 -3.22
C GLN A 33 -15.98 21.34 -4.21
N GLU A 34 -15.13 20.71 -5.02
CA GLU A 34 -15.55 19.80 -6.08
C GLU A 34 -15.91 18.44 -5.50
N THR A 35 -16.96 17.83 -6.06
CA THR A 35 -17.35 16.47 -5.72
C THR A 35 -16.41 15.46 -6.36
N ILE A 36 -16.37 14.25 -5.82
CA ILE A 36 -15.60 13.15 -6.40
C ILE A 36 -15.98 12.91 -7.87
N GLU A 37 -17.27 12.97 -8.20
CA GLU A 37 -17.78 12.84 -9.58
C GLU A 37 -17.16 13.90 -10.52
N MET A 38 -17.16 15.16 -10.10
CA MET A 38 -16.60 16.27 -10.88
C MET A 38 -15.10 16.08 -11.12
N ILE A 39 -14.37 15.69 -10.08
CA ILE A 39 -12.92 15.46 -10.15
C ILE A 39 -12.61 14.30 -11.11
N CYS A 40 -13.34 13.18 -10.99
CA CYS A 40 -13.16 12.02 -11.87
C CYS A 40 -13.46 12.37 -13.33
N SER A 41 -14.57 13.09 -13.58
CA SER A 41 -14.94 13.53 -14.93
C SER A 41 -13.88 14.42 -15.58
N LYS A 42 -13.40 15.45 -14.85
CA LYS A 42 -12.38 16.39 -15.37
C LYS A 42 -11.04 15.74 -15.68
N ARG A 43 -10.69 14.69 -14.94
CA ARG A 43 -9.42 13.97 -15.06
C ARG A 43 -9.53 12.68 -15.87
N ALA A 44 -10.69 12.42 -16.48
CA ALA A 44 -10.99 11.18 -17.21
C ALA A 44 -10.67 9.91 -16.41
N MET A 45 -10.89 9.95 -15.09
CA MET A 45 -10.68 8.79 -14.21
C MET A 45 -11.93 7.93 -14.15
N ASN A 46 -11.74 6.62 -14.00
CA ASN A 46 -12.84 5.71 -13.74
C ASN A 46 -13.40 5.95 -12.32
N LEU A 47 -14.60 6.52 -12.26
CA LEU A 47 -15.28 6.89 -11.01
C LEU A 47 -15.56 5.68 -10.11
N GLU A 48 -16.05 4.59 -10.67
CA GLU A 48 -16.40 3.38 -9.91
C GLU A 48 -15.17 2.74 -9.29
N PHE A 49 -14.06 2.68 -10.03
CA PHE A 49 -12.79 2.19 -9.54
C PHE A 49 -12.24 3.10 -8.43
N PHE A 50 -12.23 4.42 -8.62
CA PHE A 50 -11.79 5.36 -7.59
C PHE A 50 -12.61 5.22 -6.30
N LEU A 51 -13.94 5.12 -6.41
CA LEU A 51 -14.83 4.91 -5.26
C LEU A 51 -14.58 3.57 -4.58
N SER A 52 -14.28 2.52 -5.34
CA SER A 52 -13.93 1.21 -4.78
C SER A 52 -12.65 1.30 -3.96
N VAL A 53 -11.61 1.91 -4.51
CA VAL A 53 -10.33 2.07 -3.81
C VAL A 53 -10.48 2.94 -2.57
N ILE A 54 -11.04 4.15 -2.69
CA ILE A 54 -11.12 5.08 -1.57
C ILE A 54 -12.00 4.54 -0.43
N ASN A 55 -13.06 3.80 -0.74
CA ASN A 55 -13.89 3.18 0.29
C ASN A 55 -13.20 1.97 0.93
N THR A 56 -12.44 1.18 0.17
CA THR A 56 -11.64 0.10 0.76
C THR A 56 -10.66 0.68 1.76
N TYR A 57 -9.88 1.72 1.42
CA TYR A 57 -8.93 2.35 2.35
C TYR A 57 -9.61 3.16 3.48
N ASN A 58 -10.88 3.55 3.33
CA ASN A 58 -11.59 4.29 4.38
C ASN A 58 -12.26 3.37 5.41
N SER A 59 -12.58 2.13 5.08
CA SER A 59 -13.38 1.25 5.93
C SER A 59 -13.03 -0.22 5.75
N ASN A 60 -12.61 -0.88 6.82
CA ASN A 60 -12.31 -2.31 6.83
C ASN A 60 -13.55 -3.18 6.51
N ASP A 61 -14.74 -2.68 6.78
CA ASP A 61 -16.01 -3.36 6.50
C ASP A 61 -16.50 -3.21 5.06
N TYR A 62 -15.77 -2.46 4.21
CA TYR A 62 -16.16 -2.27 2.82
C TYR A 62 -15.63 -3.39 1.93
N PHE A 63 -16.54 -4.01 1.18
CA PHE A 63 -16.24 -5.03 0.18
C PHE A 63 -16.76 -4.54 -1.17
N PRO A 64 -15.88 -4.15 -2.12
CA PRO A 64 -16.32 -3.72 -3.43
C PRO A 64 -16.89 -4.90 -4.21
N ASN A 65 -17.76 -4.61 -5.17
CA ASN A 65 -18.14 -5.60 -6.17
C ASN A 65 -16.92 -5.87 -7.06
N ILE A 66 -16.19 -6.93 -6.75
CA ILE A 66 -14.95 -7.27 -7.45
C ILE A 66 -15.17 -7.44 -8.96
N ASP A 67 -16.36 -7.85 -9.39
CA ASP A 67 -16.63 -8.18 -10.79
C ASP A 67 -16.68 -6.96 -11.72
N THR A 68 -16.90 -5.76 -11.16
CA THR A 68 -16.90 -4.50 -11.92
C THR A 68 -15.52 -3.84 -11.97
N ILE A 69 -14.53 -4.39 -11.26
CA ILE A 69 -13.18 -3.82 -11.22
C ILE A 69 -12.37 -4.30 -12.43
N ASP A 70 -11.89 -3.33 -13.22
CA ASP A 70 -10.89 -3.52 -14.26
C ASP A 70 -9.54 -3.86 -13.62
N LEU A 71 -9.01 -5.02 -13.97
CA LEU A 71 -7.77 -5.52 -13.40
C LEU A 71 -6.52 -4.78 -13.89
N ASN A 72 -6.57 -4.16 -15.06
CA ASN A 72 -5.47 -3.31 -15.53
C ASN A 72 -5.39 -2.05 -14.67
N LEU A 73 -6.54 -1.45 -14.33
CA LEU A 73 -6.60 -0.31 -13.40
C LEU A 73 -6.13 -0.70 -12.00
N LEU A 74 -6.50 -1.90 -11.55
CA LEU A 74 -6.06 -2.46 -10.27
C LEU A 74 -4.53 -2.61 -10.22
N ILE A 75 -3.93 -3.27 -11.20
CA ILE A 75 -2.47 -3.47 -11.27
C ILE A 75 -1.73 -2.15 -11.38
N ASP A 76 -2.24 -1.22 -12.20
CA ASP A 76 -1.64 0.12 -12.33
C ASP A 76 -1.63 0.84 -10.97
N PHE A 77 -2.73 0.76 -10.20
CA PHE A 77 -2.80 1.33 -8.86
C PHE A 77 -1.82 0.66 -7.87
N LEU A 78 -1.75 -0.68 -7.84
CA LEU A 78 -0.82 -1.42 -6.97
C LEU A 78 0.63 -1.11 -7.33
N THR A 79 0.97 -1.09 -8.62
CA THR A 79 2.31 -0.74 -9.11
C THR A 79 2.70 0.68 -8.74
N LYS A 80 1.77 1.65 -8.85
CA LYS A 80 1.99 3.02 -8.35
C LYS A 80 2.22 3.05 -6.83
N THR A 81 1.54 2.19 -6.08
CA THR A 81 1.72 2.05 -4.63
C THR A 81 3.10 1.50 -4.30
N HIS A 82 3.54 0.44 -4.97
CA HIS A 82 4.90 -0.11 -4.87
C HIS A 82 5.98 0.91 -5.21
N ASN A 83 5.82 1.64 -6.30
CA ASN A 83 6.76 2.68 -6.71
C ASN A 83 6.85 3.83 -5.70
N TYR A 84 5.72 4.20 -5.07
CA TYR A 84 5.73 5.18 -4.00
C TYR A 84 6.50 4.69 -2.77
N HIS A 85 6.29 3.43 -2.35
CA HIS A 85 7.05 2.86 -1.24
C HIS A 85 8.55 2.79 -1.54
N LYS A 86 8.91 2.26 -2.72
CA LYS A 86 10.30 2.15 -3.22
C LYS A 86 10.99 3.52 -3.32
N GLY A 87 10.31 4.52 -3.88
CA GLY A 87 10.89 5.81 -4.22
C GLY A 87 10.74 6.92 -3.18
N VAL A 88 9.80 6.79 -2.23
CA VAL A 88 9.46 7.85 -1.28
C VAL A 88 9.53 7.37 0.17
N THR A 89 8.69 6.40 0.55
CA THR A 89 8.53 6.02 1.96
C THR A 89 9.79 5.38 2.54
N ILE A 90 10.38 4.39 1.84
CA ILE A 90 11.59 3.70 2.29
C ILE A 90 12.78 4.68 2.38
N PRO A 91 13.09 5.48 1.34
CA PRO A 91 14.17 6.48 1.43
C PRO A 91 13.96 7.51 2.55
N ARG A 92 12.72 7.95 2.81
CA ARG A 92 12.40 8.87 3.91
C ARG A 92 12.76 8.26 5.26
N LEU A 93 12.35 7.01 5.50
CA LEU A 93 12.66 6.29 6.75
C LEU A 93 14.16 6.04 6.91
N GLN A 94 14.87 5.65 5.84
CA GLN A 94 16.33 5.53 5.85
C GLN A 94 17.01 6.86 6.22
N GLY A 95 16.52 7.97 5.68
CA GLY A 95 17.01 9.32 6.02
C GLY A 95 16.84 9.65 7.51
N LEU A 96 15.66 9.36 8.07
CA LEU A 96 15.37 9.58 9.49
C LEU A 96 16.23 8.69 10.40
N LEU A 97 16.40 7.41 10.07
CA LEU A 97 17.26 6.49 10.84
C LEU A 97 18.75 6.88 10.76
N ASN A 98 19.21 7.37 9.60
CA ASN A 98 20.55 7.92 9.46
C ASN A 98 20.75 9.18 10.29
N GLU A 99 19.74 10.05 10.37
CA GLU A 99 19.78 11.20 11.25
C GLU A 99 19.84 10.79 12.73
N LEU A 100 19.04 9.80 13.13
CA LEU A 100 19.03 9.24 14.47
C LEU A 100 20.42 8.71 14.86
N LYS A 101 21.06 7.97 13.94
CA LYS A 101 22.42 7.45 14.12
C LYS A 101 23.47 8.53 14.36
N ARG A 102 23.32 9.71 13.75
CA ARG A 102 24.23 10.85 13.97
C ARG A 102 24.00 11.55 15.31
N LYS A 103 22.76 11.61 15.77
CA LYS A 103 22.35 12.37 16.96
C LYS A 103 22.41 11.55 18.26
N LEU A 104 22.23 10.23 18.19
CA LEU A 104 22.25 9.39 19.38
C LEU A 104 23.67 9.14 19.90
N PRO A 105 23.93 9.38 21.20
CA PRO A 105 25.17 8.95 21.85
C PRO A 105 25.30 7.43 21.93
N ASP A 106 24.18 6.73 22.10
CA ASP A 106 24.13 5.26 22.10
C ASP A 106 24.00 4.72 20.66
N ALA A 107 25.13 4.32 20.10
CA ALA A 107 25.21 3.70 18.79
C ALA A 107 24.45 2.37 18.72
N LYS A 108 24.23 1.66 19.83
CA LYS A 108 23.63 0.32 19.79
C LYS A 108 22.17 0.35 19.36
N LEU A 109 21.38 1.27 19.89
CA LEU A 109 19.96 1.41 19.52
C LEU A 109 19.83 1.76 18.04
N SER A 110 20.54 2.78 17.56
CA SER A 110 20.44 3.21 16.16
C SER A 110 20.86 2.11 15.17
N HIS A 111 21.94 1.37 15.44
CA HIS A 111 22.35 0.24 14.60
C HIS A 111 21.35 -0.91 14.62
N THR A 112 20.74 -1.17 15.78
CA THR A 112 19.72 -2.21 15.92
C THR A 112 18.49 -1.86 15.08
N LEU A 113 17.99 -0.63 15.20
CA LEU A 113 16.83 -0.15 14.43
C LEU A 113 17.10 -0.14 12.92
N GLU A 114 18.28 0.33 12.51
CA GLU A 114 18.72 0.30 11.11
C GLU A 114 18.74 -1.12 10.56
N LYS A 115 19.29 -2.08 11.32
CA LYS A 115 19.33 -3.48 10.93
C LYS A 115 17.92 -4.07 10.77
N TYR A 116 17.05 -3.91 11.76
CA TYR A 116 15.66 -4.40 11.69
C TYR A 116 14.91 -3.82 10.50
N PHE A 117 15.03 -2.51 10.28
CA PHE A 117 14.38 -1.85 9.16
C PHE A 117 14.90 -2.34 7.81
N ASN A 118 16.21 -2.56 7.66
CA ASN A 118 16.78 -3.08 6.42
C ASN A 118 16.34 -4.53 6.15
N GLU A 119 16.30 -5.39 7.18
CA GLU A 119 15.79 -6.76 7.05
C GLU A 119 14.32 -6.78 6.62
N TYR A 120 13.51 -5.88 7.19
CA TYR A 120 12.12 -5.67 6.77
C TYR A 120 12.03 -5.23 5.29
N VAL A 121 12.79 -4.21 4.89
CA VAL A 121 12.80 -3.69 3.51
C VAL A 121 13.21 -4.78 2.51
N GLU A 122 14.20 -5.60 2.83
CA GLU A 122 14.59 -6.71 1.95
C GLU A 122 13.45 -7.71 1.71
N LYS A 123 12.67 -8.04 2.75
CA LYS A 123 11.52 -8.93 2.62
C LYS A 123 10.42 -8.27 1.78
N LEU A 124 10.09 -7.02 2.07
CA LEU A 124 9.08 -6.26 1.33
C LEU A 124 9.44 -6.16 -0.17
N LEU A 125 10.69 -5.85 -0.50
CA LEU A 125 11.13 -5.76 -1.90
C LEU A 125 11.09 -7.11 -2.62
N LYS A 126 11.43 -8.21 -1.92
CA LYS A 126 11.28 -9.57 -2.48
C LYS A 126 9.81 -9.88 -2.77
N HIS A 127 8.91 -9.50 -1.87
CA HIS A 127 7.46 -9.66 -2.04
C HIS A 127 6.94 -8.84 -3.25
N ILE A 128 7.22 -7.54 -3.28
CA ILE A 128 6.86 -6.64 -4.39
C ILE A 128 7.36 -7.17 -5.74
N ASN A 129 8.62 -7.58 -5.83
CA ASN A 129 9.19 -8.09 -7.08
C ASN A 129 8.53 -9.39 -7.49
N PHE A 130 8.20 -10.27 -6.54
CA PHE A 130 7.49 -11.50 -6.84
C PHE A 130 6.12 -11.21 -7.48
N GLU A 131 5.38 -10.25 -6.95
CA GLU A 131 4.08 -9.85 -7.49
C GLU A 131 4.20 -9.25 -8.89
N GLU A 132 5.10 -8.28 -9.07
CA GLU A 132 5.33 -7.60 -10.34
C GLU A 132 5.83 -8.57 -11.44
N ASP A 133 6.69 -9.53 -11.10
CA ASP A 133 7.28 -10.46 -12.06
C ASP A 133 6.41 -11.70 -12.35
N ASN A 134 5.57 -12.14 -11.40
CA ASN A 134 4.87 -13.43 -11.49
C ASN A 134 3.35 -13.32 -11.42
N ILE A 135 2.80 -12.37 -10.65
CA ILE A 135 1.36 -12.23 -10.42
C ILE A 135 0.73 -11.28 -11.42
N PHE A 136 1.21 -10.03 -11.49
CA PHE A 136 0.63 -9.00 -12.36
C PHE A 136 0.61 -9.42 -13.84
N PRO A 137 1.64 -10.12 -14.38
CA PRO A 137 1.59 -10.60 -15.76
C PRO A 137 0.48 -11.62 -16.06
N LEU A 138 -0.13 -12.25 -15.05
CA LEU A 138 -1.26 -13.17 -15.25
C LEU A 138 -2.49 -12.45 -15.80
N VAL A 139 -2.71 -11.18 -15.42
CA VAL A 139 -3.81 -10.35 -15.95
C VAL A 139 -3.58 -10.01 -17.43
N ALA A 140 -2.34 -9.68 -17.80
CA ALA A 140 -2.00 -9.46 -19.19
C ALA A 140 -2.21 -10.75 -19.99
N LYS A 141 -1.70 -11.89 -19.51
CA LYS A 141 -1.89 -13.19 -20.16
C LYS A 141 -3.37 -13.55 -20.31
N SER A 142 -4.24 -13.30 -19.33
CA SER A 142 -5.68 -13.55 -19.49
C SER A 142 -6.34 -12.67 -20.55
N ASN A 143 -5.83 -11.46 -20.78
CA ASN A 143 -6.33 -10.58 -21.84
C ASN A 143 -5.84 -10.99 -23.24
N TYR A 144 -4.73 -11.73 -23.33
CA TYR A 144 -4.10 -12.16 -24.60
C TYR A 144 -4.29 -13.66 -24.92
N LEU A 145 -4.75 -14.48 -23.98
CA LEU A 145 -4.94 -15.92 -24.18
C LEU A 145 -6.28 -16.22 -24.85
N GLU A 146 -6.22 -16.28 -26.18
CA GLU A 146 -6.68 -17.50 -26.86
C GLU A 146 -6.14 -18.72 -26.11
N VAL A 147 -7.02 -19.70 -25.89
CA VAL A 147 -6.73 -21.02 -25.35
C VAL A 147 -5.61 -21.68 -26.17
N ARG A 148 -4.36 -21.47 -25.78
CA ARG A 148 -3.22 -22.27 -26.24
C ARG A 148 -2.63 -23.02 -25.06
N ASP A 149 -3.16 -24.22 -24.93
CA ASP A 149 -2.53 -25.45 -24.46
C ASP A 149 -1.81 -25.44 -23.10
N GLY A 150 -2.46 -26.06 -22.11
CA GLY A 150 -1.78 -27.03 -21.25
C GLY A 150 -1.37 -26.63 -19.84
N GLN A 151 -1.20 -25.34 -19.50
CA GLN A 151 -0.82 -24.95 -18.13
C GLN A 151 -1.94 -24.21 -17.42
N LYS A 152 -3.01 -24.94 -17.07
CA LYS A 152 -3.92 -24.48 -16.02
C LYS A 152 -3.14 -24.43 -14.71
N LEU A 153 -2.79 -23.22 -14.26
CA LEU A 153 -2.38 -22.98 -12.88
C LEU A 153 -3.52 -23.47 -11.98
N SER A 154 -3.30 -24.56 -11.23
CA SER A 154 -4.32 -25.06 -10.33
C SER A 154 -4.67 -23.99 -9.29
N SER A 155 -5.93 -23.91 -8.90
CA SER A 155 -6.39 -22.98 -7.85
C SER A 155 -5.61 -23.14 -6.54
N ASN A 156 -5.12 -24.35 -6.25
CA ASN A 156 -4.26 -24.63 -5.11
C ASN A 156 -2.85 -24.05 -5.26
N ASN A 157 -2.28 -24.06 -6.47
CA ASN A 157 -0.98 -23.43 -6.74
C ASN A 157 -1.10 -21.90 -6.69
N LEU A 158 -2.19 -21.32 -7.19
CA LEU A 158 -2.48 -19.88 -7.07
C LEU A 158 -2.64 -19.47 -5.61
N LYS A 159 -3.46 -20.18 -4.84
CA LYS A 159 -3.58 -19.91 -3.40
C LYS A 159 -2.25 -20.06 -2.67
N LYS A 160 -1.40 -21.00 -3.07
CA LYS A 160 -0.06 -21.15 -2.48
C LYS A 160 0.89 -20.02 -2.89
N LEU A 161 0.75 -19.47 -4.10
CA LEU A 161 1.45 -18.26 -4.55
C LEU A 161 1.05 -17.04 -3.70
N PHE A 162 -0.25 -16.88 -3.41
CA PHE A 162 -0.77 -15.75 -2.62
C PHE A 162 -0.64 -15.94 -1.10
N ASN A 163 -0.64 -17.17 -0.58
CA ASN A 163 -0.37 -17.43 0.85
C ASN A 163 1.08 -17.10 1.25
N GLN A 164 1.89 -16.55 0.34
CA GLN A 164 3.16 -15.89 0.63
C GLN A 164 3.01 -14.41 1.01
N HIS A 165 1.79 -13.89 1.25
CA HIS A 165 1.56 -12.72 2.10
C HIS A 165 1.98 -13.11 3.54
N THR A 166 3.29 -13.21 3.69
CA THR A 166 4.04 -13.36 4.93
C THR A 166 3.81 -12.14 5.80
N ASN A 167 3.88 -12.30 7.12
CA ASN A 167 3.77 -11.30 8.20
C ASN A 167 4.45 -9.92 8.02
N VAL A 168 5.05 -9.60 6.88
CA VAL A 168 5.60 -8.30 6.47
C VAL A 168 4.68 -7.16 6.91
N GLU A 169 3.37 -7.25 6.76
CA GLU A 169 2.44 -6.17 7.14
C GLU A 169 2.46 -5.88 8.65
N THR A 170 2.76 -6.89 9.47
CA THR A 170 2.76 -6.82 10.95
C THR A 170 4.15 -6.72 11.58
N GLU A 171 5.22 -6.95 10.81
CA GLU A 171 6.60 -6.88 11.33
C GLU A 171 7.01 -5.44 11.74
N LEU A 172 6.35 -4.41 11.20
CA LEU A 172 6.59 -3.02 11.57
C LEU A 172 6.07 -2.70 12.99
N SER A 173 5.01 -3.35 13.46
CA SER A 173 4.47 -3.18 14.82
C SER A 173 5.54 -3.48 15.87
N ASP A 174 6.28 -4.58 15.69
CA ASP A 174 7.34 -4.97 16.61
C ASP A 174 8.45 -3.91 16.65
N LEU A 175 8.84 -3.37 15.49
CA LEU A 175 9.83 -2.29 15.41
C LEU A 175 9.33 -1.02 16.12
N ILE A 176 8.08 -0.62 15.90
CA ILE A 176 7.44 0.54 16.54
C ILE A 176 7.46 0.37 18.07
N VAL A 177 7.05 -0.80 18.57
CA VAL A 177 7.04 -1.11 20.01
C VAL A 177 8.46 -1.04 20.58
N VAL A 178 9.45 -1.63 19.90
CA VAL A 178 10.86 -1.58 20.32
C VAL A 178 11.35 -0.14 20.41
N ILE A 179 11.05 0.72 19.44
CA ILE A 179 11.45 2.13 19.46
C ILE A 179 10.84 2.83 20.68
N ILE A 180 9.54 2.70 20.90
CA ILE A 180 8.83 3.34 22.02
C ILE A 180 9.42 2.92 23.37
N GLN A 181 9.74 1.63 23.55
CA GLN A 181 10.30 1.10 24.78
C GLN A 181 11.71 1.60 25.09
N HIS A 182 12.46 2.05 24.09
CA HIS A 182 13.89 2.33 24.19
C HIS A 182 14.25 3.79 23.88
N ILE A 183 13.29 4.72 23.86
CA ILE A 183 13.57 6.16 23.69
C ILE A 183 14.49 6.63 24.84
N PRO A 184 15.72 7.10 24.55
CA PRO A 184 16.64 7.55 25.60
C PRO A 184 16.18 8.85 26.26
N ALA A 185 16.53 9.04 27.54
CA ALA A 185 16.34 10.32 28.22
C ALA A 185 17.17 11.43 27.54
N ASN A 186 16.60 12.63 27.41
CA ASN A 186 17.20 13.78 26.71
C ASN A 186 17.50 13.55 25.22
N SER A 187 16.76 12.67 24.56
CA SER A 187 16.84 12.47 23.10
C SER A 187 16.08 13.56 22.33
N ASP A 188 16.29 13.61 21.01
CA ASP A 188 15.54 14.48 20.11
C ASP A 188 14.11 13.94 19.94
N GLU A 189 13.20 14.41 20.79
CA GLU A 189 11.79 13.98 20.83
C GLU A 189 11.10 14.14 19.48
N GLN A 190 11.41 15.20 18.74
CA GLN A 190 10.83 15.47 17.42
C GLN A 190 11.27 14.43 16.40
N LEU A 191 12.55 14.04 16.41
CA LEU A 191 13.04 13.00 15.50
C LEU A 191 12.40 11.63 15.79
N PHE A 192 12.25 11.26 17.06
CA PHE A 192 11.56 10.02 17.42
C PHE A 192 10.08 10.06 17.01
N PHE A 193 9.39 11.19 17.23
CA PHE A 193 8.03 11.38 16.77
C PHE A 193 7.91 11.21 15.24
N GLU A 194 8.82 11.83 14.47
CA GLU A 194 8.81 11.70 13.00
C GLU A 194 9.05 10.27 12.54
N ILE A 195 9.99 9.54 13.17
CA ILE A 195 10.25 8.14 12.86
C ILE A 195 9.01 7.28 13.15
N LEU A 196 8.44 7.39 14.35
CA LEU A 196 7.27 6.62 14.76
C LEU A 196 6.06 6.92 13.90
N HIS A 197 5.78 8.20 13.65
CA HIS A 197 4.67 8.60 12.80
C HIS A 197 4.84 8.08 11.37
N THR A 198 6.05 8.15 10.80
CA THR A 198 6.32 7.65 9.45
C THR A 198 6.21 6.13 9.37
N LEU A 199 6.72 5.41 10.37
CA LEU A 199 6.60 3.94 10.45
C LEU A 199 5.14 3.51 10.61
N SER A 200 4.38 4.10 11.53
CA SER A 200 2.98 3.77 11.74
C SER A 200 2.14 4.06 10.51
N HIS A 201 2.39 5.17 9.83
CA HIS A 201 1.70 5.45 8.57
C HIS A 201 2.06 4.43 7.49
N PHE A 202 3.33 4.05 7.36
CA PHE A 202 3.76 3.05 6.39
C PHE A 202 3.16 1.67 6.67
N GLU A 203 3.09 1.26 7.93
CA GLU A 203 2.43 0.04 8.36
C GLU A 203 0.95 0.02 7.98
N LEU A 204 0.21 1.10 8.26
CA LEU A 204 -1.18 1.21 7.85
C LEU A 204 -1.35 1.05 6.33
N GLU A 205 -0.45 1.67 5.53
CA GLU A 205 -0.49 1.49 4.08
C GLU A 205 -0.20 0.05 3.65
N GLN A 206 0.69 -0.68 4.34
CA GLN A 206 0.93 -2.10 4.03
C GLN A 206 -0.28 -2.97 4.38
N ILE A 207 -0.91 -2.73 5.53
CA ILE A 207 -2.11 -3.46 5.96
C ILE A 207 -3.25 -3.23 4.97
N ASP A 208 -3.48 -1.98 4.56
CA ASP A 208 -4.51 -1.66 3.59
C ASP A 208 -4.19 -2.21 2.19
N HIS A 209 -2.92 -2.20 1.77
CA HIS A 209 -2.44 -2.81 0.53
C HIS A 209 -2.75 -4.32 0.48
N ALA A 210 -2.29 -5.06 1.48
CA ALA A 210 -2.53 -6.50 1.57
C ALA A 210 -4.03 -6.82 1.64
N ARG A 211 -4.82 -6.02 2.39
CA ARG A 211 -6.29 -6.17 2.39
C ARG A 211 -6.87 -5.96 0.99
N PHE A 212 -6.40 -4.95 0.26
CA PHE A 212 -6.89 -4.67 -1.08
C PHE A 212 -6.58 -5.82 -2.05
N GLU A 213 -5.42 -6.44 -1.94
CA GLU A 213 -5.04 -7.63 -2.70
C GLU A 213 -5.90 -8.85 -2.34
N ASP A 214 -5.99 -9.18 -1.05
CA ASP A 214 -6.75 -10.31 -0.53
C ASP A 214 -8.25 -10.24 -0.85
N LYS A 215 -8.83 -9.03 -0.80
CA LYS A 215 -10.27 -8.84 -1.02
C LYS A 215 -10.63 -8.67 -2.48
N ILE A 216 -9.68 -8.29 -3.35
CA ILE A 216 -10.00 -7.92 -4.74
C ILE A 216 -9.12 -8.63 -5.74
N LEU A 217 -7.80 -8.43 -5.69
CA LEU A 217 -6.88 -8.99 -6.68
C LEU A 217 -6.94 -10.52 -6.70
N VAL A 218 -6.77 -11.15 -5.54
CA VAL A 218 -6.71 -12.61 -5.42
C VAL A 218 -8.02 -13.27 -5.87
N PRO A 219 -9.20 -12.85 -5.36
CA PRO A 219 -10.47 -13.42 -5.80
C PRO A 219 -10.72 -13.24 -7.31
N ARG A 220 -10.30 -12.11 -7.89
CA ARG A 220 -10.49 -11.85 -9.32
C ARG A 220 -9.59 -12.68 -10.21
N LEU A 221 -8.32 -12.81 -9.84
CA LEU A 221 -7.39 -13.69 -10.54
C LEU A 221 -7.83 -15.15 -10.48
N LEU A 222 -8.35 -15.61 -9.33
CA LEU A 222 -8.92 -16.95 -9.22
C LEU A 222 -10.10 -17.15 -10.18
N LYS A 223 -11.04 -16.19 -10.26
CA LYS A 223 -12.17 -16.26 -11.21
C LYS A 223 -11.73 -16.26 -12.67
N LEU A 224 -10.65 -15.54 -13.02
CA LEU A 224 -10.14 -15.48 -14.39
C LEU A 224 -9.42 -16.76 -14.83
N LEU A 225 -8.77 -17.45 -13.89
CA LEU A 225 -7.89 -18.59 -14.19
C LEU A 225 -8.59 -19.95 -14.02
N THR A 226 -9.83 -19.97 -13.53
CA THR A 226 -10.68 -21.18 -13.40
C THR A 226 -11.66 -21.31 -14.56
#